data_AF-A0A7W2NTX6-F1
#
_entry.id   AF-A0A7W2NTX6-F1
#
_cell.length_a   1.000
_cell.length_b   1.000
_cell.length_c   1.000
_cell.angle_alpha   90.00
_cell.angle_beta   90.00
_cell.angle_gamma   90.00
#
_symmetry.space_group_name_H-M   'P 1'
#
loop_
_entity.id
_entity.type
_entity.pdbx_description
1 polymer ?
#
loop_
_entity_poly.entity_id
_entity_poly.type
_entity_poly.pdbx_seq_one_letter_code
_entity_poly.pdbx_strand_id
1 'polypeptide(L)' 'MKFNDIHIGMKCGSKKGSGTVTWIDGSTRTIYMANTEENDSFEVDFEEIIEDPQAHNIKDTYY' A
#
# COMPACT_ATOMS: atom_id res chain seq x y z
N MET A 1 -0.72 9.84 -2.49
CA MET A 1 -1.03 9.03 -1.30
C MET A 1 -0.17 9.57 -0.19
N LYS A 2 -0.75 9.88 0.97
CA LYS A 2 0.01 10.27 2.17
C LYS A 2 0.20 9.05 3.05
N PHE A 3 1.23 9.07 3.90
CA PHE A 3 1.50 7.99 4.85
C PHE A 3 0.30 7.72 5.76
N ASN A 4 -0.38 8.79 6.22
CA ASN A 4 -1.59 8.68 7.03
C ASN A 4 -2.80 8.12 6.27
N ASP A 5 -2.77 8.02 4.94
CA ASP A 5 -3.84 7.42 4.17
C ASP A 5 -3.71 5.89 4.12
N ILE A 6 -2.55 5.34 4.51
CA ILE A 6 -2.29 3.90 4.54
C ILE A 6 -2.80 3.31 5.85
N HIS A 7 -3.56 2.24 5.73
CA HIS A 7 -4.18 1.54 6.85
C HIS A 7 -3.87 0.04 6.77
N ILE A 8 -3.78 -0.61 7.94
CA ILE A 8 -3.68 -2.07 8.02
C ILE A 8 -4.91 -2.70 7.35
N GLY A 9 -4.68 -3.69 6.50
CA GLY A 9 -5.69 -4.33 5.65
C GLY A 9 -5.87 -3.69 4.27
N MET A 10 -5.22 -2.56 3.99
CA MET A 10 -5.21 -1.96 2.65
C MET A 10 -4.32 -2.79 1.70
N LYS A 11 -4.76 -2.97 0.45
CA LYS A 11 -3.90 -3.49 -0.61
C LYS A 11 -3.11 -2.35 -1.23
N CYS A 12 -1.79 -2.49 -1.26
CA CYS A 12 -0.88 -1.51 -1.83
C CYS A 12 0.08 -2.20 -2.80
N GLY A 13 0.39 -1.52 -3.89
CA GLY A 13 1.49 -1.87 -4.78
C GLY A 13 2.78 -1.22 -4.30
N SER A 14 3.91 -1.90 -4.49
CA SER A 14 5.23 -1.32 -4.29
C SER A 14 6.20 -1.79 -5.36
N LYS A 15 7.39 -1.18 -5.41
CA LYS A 15 8.46 -1.63 -6.29
C LYS A 15 8.89 -3.07 -6.06
N LYS A 16 8.76 -3.59 -4.84
CA LYS A 16 9.11 -4.98 -4.50
C LYS A 16 8.00 -5.98 -4.81
N GLY A 17 6.76 -5.51 -4.91
CA GLY A 17 5.59 -6.36 -5.13
C GLY A 17 4.32 -5.73 -4.59
N SER A 18 3.20 -6.36 -4.87
CA SER A 18 1.88 -5.95 -4.36
C SER A 18 1.45 -6.87 -3.22
N GLY A 19 0.84 -6.30 -2.18
CA GLY A 19 0.44 -7.08 -1.01
C GLY A 19 -0.62 -6.37 -0.18
N THR A 20 -1.00 -7.02 0.91
CA THR A 20 -1.89 -6.44 1.93
C THR A 20 -1.06 -5.93 3.08
N VAL A 21 -1.26 -4.67 3.48
CA VAL A 21 -0.58 -4.06 4.62
C VAL A 21 -0.95 -4.78 5.90
N THR A 22 0.02 -5.36 6.58
CA THR A 22 -0.16 -6.07 7.86
C THR A 22 0.31 -5.25 9.04
N TRP A 23 1.33 -4.40 8.85
CA TRP A 23 1.89 -3.55 9.89
C TRP A 23 2.48 -2.26 9.33
N ILE A 24 2.47 -1.20 10.13
CA ILE A 24 2.99 0.12 9.75
C ILE A 24 3.87 0.62 10.89
N ASP A 25 5.16 0.82 10.61
CA ASP A 25 6.07 1.51 11.52
C ASP A 25 6.06 3.02 11.21
N GLY A 26 5.40 3.79 12.09
CA GLY A 26 5.32 5.24 11.95
C GLY A 26 6.62 5.99 12.27
N SER A 27 7.59 5.34 12.94
CA SER A 27 8.87 5.96 13.31
C SER A 27 9.83 5.95 12.14
N THR A 28 9.92 4.82 11.42
CA THR A 28 10.79 4.68 10.23
C THR A 28 10.05 4.90 8.92
N ARG A 29 8.72 5.00 8.94
CA ARG A 29 7.84 5.06 7.76
C ARG A 29 7.96 3.81 6.88
N THR A 30 8.23 2.67 7.52
CA THR A 30 8.32 1.36 6.88
C THR A 30 6.98 0.64 7.00
N ILE A 31 6.58 -0.02 5.93
CA ILE A 31 5.29 -0.71 5.80
C ILE A 31 5.57 -2.18 5.54
N TYR A 32 4.97 -3.03 6.34
CA TYR A 32 5.04 -4.47 6.16
C TYR A 32 3.80 -4.93 5.42
N MET A 33 4.04 -5.66 4.34
CA MET A 33 2.98 -6.23 3.51
C MET A 33 3.13 -7.74 3.46
N ALA A 34 2.01 -8.44 3.53
CA ALA A 34 1.94 -9.84 3.18
C ALA A 34 1.65 -9.97 1.68
N ASN A 35 2.46 -10.77 0.98
CA ASN A 35 2.13 -11.14 -0.39
C ASN A 35 0.81 -11.94 -0.37
N THR A 36 -0.04 -11.74 -1.37
CA THR A 36 -1.31 -12.49 -1.47
C THR A 36 -1.09 -13.88 -2.05
N GLU A 37 0.00 -14.08 -2.80
CA GLU A 37 0.33 -15.35 -3.45
C GLU A 37 1.28 -16.22 -2.62
N GLU A 38 2.14 -15.60 -1.83
CA GLU A 38 3.12 -16.27 -0.98
C GLU A 38 2.86 -15.92 0.48
N ASN A 39 2.96 -16.89 1.39
CA ASN A 39 2.81 -16.65 2.84
C ASN A 39 3.99 -15.87 3.45
N ASP A 40 4.69 -15.08 2.63
CA ASP A 40 5.83 -14.30 3.01
C ASP A 40 5.42 -12.84 3.22
N SER A 41 5.94 -12.28 4.31
CA SER A 41 5.86 -10.86 4.62
C SER A 41 7.15 -10.17 4.21
N PHE A 42 7.03 -9.03 3.54
CA PHE A 42 8.17 -8.21 3.13
C PHE A 42 7.97 -6.77 3.59
N GLU A 43 9.08 -6.11 3.86
CA GLU A 43 9.12 -4.71 4.26
C GLU A 43 9.40 -3.80 3.07
N VAL A 44 8.69 -2.68 3.05
CA VAL A 44 8.73 -1.69 1.98
C VAL A 44 8.70 -0.33 2.62
N ASP A 45 9.59 0.55 2.18
CA ASP A 45 9.55 1.93 2.62
C ASP A 45 8.38 2.65 1.97
N PHE A 46 7.78 3.60 2.70
CA PHE A 46 6.67 4.38 2.17
C PHE A 46 6.99 5.06 0.82
N GLU A 47 8.25 5.43 0.60
CA GLU A 47 8.71 6.02 -0.67
C GLU A 47 8.74 5.04 -1.84
N GLU A 48 8.72 3.73 -1.57
CA GLU A 48 8.65 2.67 -2.56
C GLU A 48 7.22 2.18 -2.84
N ILE A 49 6.23 2.66 -2.07
CA ILE A 49 4.81 2.43 -2.35
C ILE A 49 4.46 3.13 -3.66
N ILE A 50 3.94 2.36 -4.61
CA ILE A 50 3.47 2.87 -5.88
C ILE A 50 1.99 3.14 -5.72
N GLU A 51 1.59 4.38 -5.95
CA GLU A 51 0.18 4.71 -6.06
C GLU A 51 -0.40 4.00 -7.28
N ASP A 52 -1.40 3.17 -7.06
CA ASP A 52 -2.12 2.55 -8.16
C ASP A 52 -2.74 3.66 -9.02
N PRO A 53 -2.37 3.80 -10.31
CA PRO A 53 -2.89 4.85 -11.17
C PRO A 53 -4.40 4.72 -11.43
N GLN A 54 -5.03 3.59 -11.05
CA GLN A 54 -6.46 3.34 -11.17
C GLN A 54 -7.26 3.57 -9.88
N ALA A 55 -6.69 4.20 -8.84
CA ALA A 55 -7.50 4.86 -7.81
C ALA A 55 -8.23 6.06 -8.45
N HIS A 56 -9.22 5.76 -9.28
CA HIS A 56 -10.02 6.74 -9.99
C HIS A 56 -10.65 7.65 -8.95
N ASN A 57 -10.37 8.95 -9.12
CA ASN A 57 -10.93 10.05 -8.37
C ASN A 57 -12.41 9.82 -8.07
N ILE A 58 -12.85 10.35 -6.93
CA ILE A 58 -14.26 10.54 -6.50
C ILE A 58 -15.02 11.51 -7.44
N LYS A 59 -14.65 11.58 -8.72
CA LYS A 59 -15.27 12.37 -9.78
C LYS A 59 -15.79 11.51 -10.94
N ASP A 60 -16.09 10.24 -10.70
CA ASP A 60 -17.00 9.49 -11.58
C ASP A 60 -18.42 10.07 -11.39
N THR A 61 -18.62 11.23 -12.00
CA THR A 61 -19.89 11.95 -12.01
C THR A 61 -20.71 11.27 -13.10
N TYR A 62 -21.66 10.43 -12.70
CA TYR A 62 -22.64 9.81 -13.59
C TYR A 62 -23.24 10.87 -14.53
N TYR A 63 -23.17 10.60 -15.84
CA TYR A 63 -23.99 11.27 -16.87
C TYR A 63 -25.21 10.40 -17.19
#